data_AF-A0A928KHD9-F1
#
_entry.id   AF-A0A928KHD9-F1
#
_cell.length_a   1.000
_cell.length_b   1.000
_cell.length_c   1.000
_cell.angle_alpha   90.00
_cell.angle_beta   90.00
_cell.angle_gamma   90.00
#
_symmetry.space_group_name_H-M   'P 1'
#
loop_
_entity.id
_entity.type
_entity.pdbx_description
1 polymer ?
#
loop_
_entity_poly.entity_id
_entity_poly.type
_entity_poly.pdbx_seq_one_letter_code
_entity_poly.pdbx_strand_id
1 'polypeptide(L)'
;MTELLVGIMGTLLCTALLAVVLRGHRPDLALCLSLGAGAVVLLAVLRQLLPLMGDLNRLLQGTAITASHIATVFKAAGICLVTQLTADTCRDVGETALAGKAELAGRLMLLVLSVPVFTDILALVTGLLGGNG
;
A
#
# COMPACT_ATOMS: atom_id res chain seq x y z
N MET A 1 18.05 6.66 0.03
CA MET A 1 17.01 5.74 0.56
C MET A 1 17.14 5.55 2.06
N THR A 2 18.34 5.33 2.59
CA THR A 2 18.64 5.19 4.04
C THR A 2 18.31 6.44 4.87
N GLU A 3 18.75 7.63 4.46
CA GLU A 3 18.50 8.91 5.17
C GLU A 3 17.00 9.19 5.41
N LEU A 4 16.16 8.82 4.44
CA LEU A 4 14.72 9.09 4.48
C LEU A 4 13.98 8.02 5.31
N LEU A 5 14.48 6.78 5.32
CA LEU A 5 13.98 5.70 6.15
C LEU A 5 14.22 6.00 7.63
N VAL A 6 15.39 6.56 7.96
CA VAL A 6 15.69 7.09 9.31
C VAL A 6 14.76 8.25 9.67
N GLY A 7 14.48 9.17 8.73
CA GLY A 7 13.52 10.25 8.94
C GLY A 7 12.08 9.77 9.21
N ILE A 8 11.59 8.80 8.43
CA ILE A 8 10.26 8.21 8.62
C ILE A 8 10.18 7.52 9.98
N MET A 9 11.17 6.69 10.33
CA MET A 9 11.22 6.01 11.63
C MET A 9 11.32 7.00 12.80
N GLY A 10 12.08 8.09 12.64
CA GLY A 10 12.20 9.15 13.64
C GLY A 10 10.87 9.88 13.87
N THR A 11 10.18 10.27 12.79
CA THR A 11 8.85 10.89 12.90
C THR A 11 7.82 9.94 13.52
N LEU A 12 7.82 8.65 13.14
CA LEU A 12 6.98 7.62 13.77
C LEU A 12 7.24 7.50 15.27
N LEU A 13 8.50 7.42 15.68
CA LEU A 13 8.88 7.28 17.08
C LEU A 13 8.48 8.52 17.90
N CYS A 14 8.75 9.72 17.39
CA CYS A 14 8.35 10.97 18.03
C CYS A 14 6.82 11.09 18.14
N THR A 15 6.09 10.70 17.11
CA THR A 15 4.62 10.79 17.11
C THR A 15 4.00 9.73 18.02
N ALA A 16 4.55 8.52 18.07
CA ALA A 16 4.14 7.48 19.01
C ALA A 16 4.38 7.89 20.47
N LEU A 17 5.54 8.48 20.76
CA LEU A 17 5.86 9.02 22.09
C LEU A 17 4.89 10.14 22.49
N LEU A 18 4.62 11.09 21.60
CA LEU A 18 3.64 12.16 21.83
C LEU A 18 2.23 11.59 22.05
N ALA A 19 1.80 10.62 21.24
CA ALA A 19 0.48 9.99 21.33
C ALA A 19 0.29 9.26 22.68
N VAL A 20 1.32 8.56 23.17
CA VAL A 20 1.28 7.90 24.49
C VAL A 20 1.17 8.91 25.63
N VAL A 21 1.92 10.02 25.56
CA VAL A 21 1.84 11.09 26.57
C VAL A 21 0.48 11.78 26.56
N LEU A 22 -0.10 12.02 25.37
CA LEU A 22 -1.39 12.70 25.22
C LEU A 22 -2.60 11.84 25.60
N ARG A 23 -2.51 10.50 25.44
CA ARG A 23 -3.55 9.55 25.90
C ARG A 23 -3.85 9.68 27.40
N GLY A 24 -2.90 10.15 28.21
CA GLY A 24 -3.09 10.39 29.63
C GLY A 24 -3.92 11.63 30.00
N HIS A 25 -4.24 12.53 29.06
CA HIS A 25 -4.99 13.77 29.32
C HIS A 25 -6.28 13.90 28.48
N ARG A 26 -6.26 13.55 27.19
CA ARG A 26 -7.40 13.69 26.26
C ARG A 26 -7.38 12.55 25.21
N PRO A 27 -8.10 11.44 25.41
CA PRO A 27 -8.05 10.28 24.51
C PRO A 27 -8.52 10.61 23.08
N ASP A 28 -9.48 11.51 22.89
CA ASP A 28 -9.95 11.96 21.57
C ASP A 28 -8.86 12.63 20.72
N LEU A 29 -7.98 13.42 21.35
CA LEU A 29 -6.87 14.08 20.65
C LEU A 29 -5.77 13.08 20.27
N ALA A 30 -5.53 12.07 21.09
CA ALA A 30 -4.57 11.03 20.77
C ALA A 30 -5.00 10.18 19.55
N LEU A 31 -6.31 9.98 19.38
CA LEU A 31 -6.88 9.31 18.20
C LEU A 31 -6.69 10.14 16.93
N CYS A 32 -7.00 11.44 16.97
CA CYS A 32 -6.75 12.35 15.85
C CYS A 32 -5.25 12.43 15.52
N LEU A 33 -4.38 12.36 16.53
CA LEU A 33 -2.93 12.36 16.34
C LEU A 33 -2.43 11.05 15.69
N SER A 34 -2.95 9.89 16.08
CA SER A 34 -2.61 8.59 15.46
C SER A 34 -3.04 8.54 13.99
N LEU A 35 -4.27 8.98 13.70
CA LEU A 35 -4.79 9.12 12.34
C LEU A 35 -3.94 10.07 11.48
N GLY A 36 -3.59 11.24 12.04
CA GLY A 36 -2.73 12.20 11.38
C GLY A 36 -1.32 11.64 11.11
N ALA A 37 -0.75 10.92 12.08
CA ALA A 37 0.54 10.24 11.94
C ALA A 37 0.51 9.19 10.83
N GLY A 38 -0.52 8.33 10.82
CA GLY A 38 -0.72 7.32 9.79
C GLY A 38 -0.84 7.92 8.39
N ALA A 39 -1.58 9.03 8.26
CA ALA A 39 -1.70 9.76 6.99
C ALA A 39 -0.35 10.35 6.52
N VAL A 40 0.45 10.92 7.42
CA VAL A 40 1.78 11.46 7.10
C VAL A 40 2.74 10.36 6.66
N VAL A 41 2.74 9.22 7.35
CA VAL A 41 3.55 8.04 6.99
C VAL A 41 3.14 7.49 5.63
N LEU A 42 1.83 7.35 5.37
CA LEU A 42 1.32 6.93 4.07
C LEU A 42 1.82 7.85 2.95
N LEU A 43 1.72 9.16 3.15
CA LEU A 43 2.13 10.16 2.16
C LEU A 43 3.64 10.12 1.92
N ALA A 44 4.44 9.88 2.96
CA ALA A 44 5.89 9.72 2.85
C ALA A 44 6.28 8.47 2.04
N VAL A 45 5.60 7.34 2.28
CA VAL A 45 5.79 6.10 1.51
C VAL A 45 5.39 6.30 0.05
N LEU A 46 4.24 6.94 -0.22
CA LEU A 46 3.79 7.23 -1.59
C LEU A 46 4.80 8.09 -2.36
N ARG A 47 5.44 9.07 -1.70
CA ARG A 47 6.49 9.92 -2.30
C ARG A 47 7.73 9.13 -2.69
N GLN A 48 8.08 8.05 -1.99
CA GLN A 48 9.18 7.16 -2.38
C GLN A 48 8.78 6.21 -3.51
N LEU A 49 7.51 5.84 -3.57
CA LEU A 49 6.98 4.94 -4.59
C LEU A 49 6.96 5.62 -5.98
N LEU A 50 6.76 6.94 -6.05
CA LEU A 50 6.76 7.73 -7.31
C LEU A 50 8.08 7.68 -8.12
N PRO A 51 9.27 7.96 -7.56
CA PRO A 51 10.53 7.87 -8.31
C PRO A 51 10.88 6.44 -8.71
N LEU A 52 10.53 5.44 -7.88
CA LEU A 52 10.69 4.03 -8.21
C LEU A 52 9.94 3.65 -9.49
N MET A 53 8.76 4.22 -9.72
CA MET A 53 8.01 4.08 -10.98
C MET A 53 8.77 4.62 -12.19
N GLY A 54 9.38 5.80 -12.05
CA GLY A 54 10.20 6.41 -13.10
C GLY A 54 11.43 5.59 -13.44
N ASP A 55 12.11 5.05 -12.43
CA ASP A 55 13.30 4.22 -12.59
C ASP A 55 12.95 2.84 -13.17
N LEU A 56 11.86 2.20 -12.71
CA LEU A 56 11.41 0.92 -13.26
C LEU A 56 11.03 1.07 -14.73
N ASN A 57 10.34 2.16 -15.09
CA ASN A 57 9.97 2.41 -16.49
C ASN A 57 11.21 2.62 -17.37
N ARG A 58 12.28 3.25 -16.85
CA ARG A 58 13.56 3.38 -17.57
C ARG A 58 14.28 2.05 -17.74
N LEU A 59 14.26 1.18 -16.73
CA LEU A 59 14.87 -0.16 -16.79
C LEU A 59 14.11 -1.10 -17.73
N LEU A 60 12.80 -0.89 -17.87
CA LEU A 60 11.93 -1.73 -18.69
C LEU A 60 11.81 -1.22 -20.13
N GLN A 61 12.42 -0.06 -20.47
CA GLN A 61 12.61 0.37 -21.85
C GLN A 61 13.45 -0.67 -22.61
N GLY A 62 12.79 -1.47 -23.45
CA GLY A 62 13.41 -2.56 -24.22
C GLY A 62 13.01 -3.97 -23.78
N THR A 63 12.14 -4.11 -22.77
CA THR A 63 11.58 -5.41 -22.34
C THR A 63 10.12 -5.57 -22.79
N ALA A 64 9.61 -6.80 -22.83
CA ALA A 64 8.21 -7.09 -23.15
C ALA A 64 7.21 -6.69 -22.03
N ILE A 65 7.69 -6.10 -20.92
CA ILE A 65 6.85 -5.68 -19.80
C ILE A 65 6.20 -4.34 -20.14
N THR A 66 4.91 -4.35 -20.46
CA THR A 66 4.11 -3.13 -20.69
C THR A 66 3.94 -2.34 -19.39
N ALA A 67 3.90 -1.00 -19.47
CA ALA A 67 3.58 -0.10 -18.35
C ALA A 67 2.31 -0.50 -17.57
N SER A 68 1.38 -1.21 -18.22
CA SER A 68 0.19 -1.81 -17.60
C SER A 68 0.52 -2.76 -16.43
N HIS A 69 1.54 -3.63 -16.57
CA HIS A 69 1.92 -4.59 -15.52
C HIS A 69 2.47 -3.89 -14.28
N ILE A 70 3.34 -2.89 -14.49
CA ILE A 70 3.90 -2.08 -13.41
C ILE A 70 2.77 -1.36 -12.66
N ALA A 71 1.80 -0.81 -13.40
CA ALA A 71 0.64 -0.15 -12.82
C ALA A 71 -0.23 -1.11 -11.98
N THR A 72 -0.36 -2.38 -12.40
CA THR A 72 -1.08 -3.41 -11.63
C THR A 72 -0.41 -3.71 -10.29
N VAL A 73 0.92 -3.89 -10.27
CA VAL A 73 1.67 -4.10 -9.02
C VAL A 73 1.49 -2.91 -8.07
N PHE A 74 1.52 -1.70 -8.62
CA PHE A 74 1.34 -0.49 -7.82
C PHE A 74 -0.09 -0.34 -7.28
N LYS A 75 -1.10 -0.70 -8.07
CA LYS A 75 -2.50 -0.80 -7.59
C LYS A 75 -2.61 -1.79 -6.44
N ALA A 76 -1.99 -2.96 -6.54
CA ALA A 76 -1.98 -3.94 -5.45
C ALA A 76 -1.33 -3.38 -4.17
N ALA A 77 -0.16 -2.75 -4.30
CA ALA A 77 0.54 -2.13 -3.18
C ALA A 77 -0.30 -1.01 -2.54
N GLY A 78 -0.94 -0.16 -3.35
CA GLY A 78 -1.84 0.88 -2.88
C GLY A 78 -3.05 0.34 -2.12
N ILE A 79 -3.71 -0.70 -2.65
CA ILE A 79 -4.83 -1.38 -1.97
C ILE A 79 -4.37 -1.92 -0.61
N CYS A 80 -3.20 -2.56 -0.56
CA CYS A 80 -2.67 -3.14 0.68
C CYS A 80 -2.40 -2.05 1.74
N LEU A 81 -1.72 -0.95 1.35
CA LEU A 81 -1.43 0.18 2.23
C LEU A 81 -2.70 0.82 2.80
N VAL A 82 -3.69 1.12 1.94
CA VAL A 82 -4.95 1.73 2.38
C VAL A 82 -5.72 0.77 3.31
N THR A 83 -5.73 -0.53 2.98
CA THR A 83 -6.41 -1.54 3.80
C THR A 83 -5.80 -1.65 5.18
N GLN A 84 -4.46 -1.75 5.27
CA GLN A 84 -3.74 -1.83 6.54
C GLN A 84 -3.98 -0.59 7.39
N LEU A 85 -3.86 0.61 6.82
CA LEU A 85 -4.10 1.84 7.56
C LEU A 85 -5.53 1.96 8.06
N THR A 86 -6.50 1.54 7.25
CA THR A 86 -7.91 1.54 7.67
C THR A 86 -8.12 0.56 8.82
N ALA A 87 -7.58 -0.66 8.71
CA ALA A 87 -7.70 -1.69 9.74
C ALA A 87 -7.01 -1.29 11.06
N ASP A 88 -5.81 -0.72 10.98
CA ASP A 88 -5.06 -0.26 12.15
C ASP A 88 -5.74 0.94 12.81
N THR A 89 -6.26 1.87 12.01
CA THR A 89 -7.09 2.97 12.54
C THR A 89 -8.33 2.45 13.26
N CYS A 90 -9.05 1.49 12.69
CA CYS A 90 -10.21 0.88 13.34
C CYS A 90 -9.82 0.15 14.65
N ARG A 91 -8.66 -0.52 14.69
CA ARG A 91 -8.13 -1.15 15.91
C ARG A 91 -7.76 -0.11 16.97
N ASP A 92 -7.19 1.02 16.57
CA ASP A 92 -6.83 2.11 17.48
C ASP A 92 -8.04 2.77 18.17
N VAL A 93 -9.20 2.77 17.49
CA VAL A 93 -10.50 3.21 18.05
C VAL A 93 -11.12 2.15 18.97
N GLY A 94 -10.64 0.90 18.93
CA GLY A 94 -11.22 -0.25 19.64
C GLY A 94 -12.22 -1.08 18.81
N GLU A 95 -12.48 -0.68 17.57
CA GLU A 95 -13.42 -1.31 16.63
C GLU A 95 -12.76 -2.45 15.82
N THR A 96 -12.37 -3.51 16.51
CA THR A 96 -11.70 -4.69 15.90
C THR A 96 -12.56 -5.42 14.87
N ALA A 97 -13.89 -5.41 15.04
CA ALA A 97 -14.81 -6.00 14.08
C ALA A 97 -14.81 -5.26 12.73
N LEU A 98 -14.75 -3.92 12.74
CA LEU A 98 -14.60 -3.13 11.52
C LEU A 98 -13.23 -3.34 10.88
N ALA A 99 -12.17 -3.43 11.68
CA ALA A 99 -10.83 -3.72 11.17
C ALA A 99 -10.78 -5.04 10.39
N GLY A 100 -11.40 -6.10 10.93
CA GLY A 100 -11.50 -7.39 10.24
C GLY A 100 -12.29 -7.30 8.93
N LYS A 101 -13.36 -6.50 8.88
CA LYS A 101 -14.12 -6.25 7.65
C LYS A 101 -13.30 -5.50 6.60
N ALA A 102 -12.53 -4.49 7.01
CA ALA A 102 -11.63 -3.75 6.13
C ALA A 102 -10.56 -4.66 5.52
N GLU A 103 -9.91 -5.49 6.35
CA GLU A 103 -8.92 -6.47 5.86
C GLU A 103 -9.52 -7.46 4.86
N LEU A 104 -10.73 -7.94 5.11
CA LEU A 104 -11.41 -8.86 4.22
C LEU A 104 -11.74 -8.20 2.88
N ALA A 105 -12.23 -6.95 2.89
CA ALA A 105 -12.48 -6.17 1.68
C ALA A 105 -11.21 -5.96 0.85
N GLY A 106 -10.08 -5.62 1.49
CA GLY A 106 -8.80 -5.46 0.79
C GLY A 106 -8.30 -6.75 0.16
N ARG A 107 -8.42 -7.89 0.85
CA ARG A 107 -8.09 -9.21 0.30
C ARG A 107 -8.95 -9.55 -0.92
N LEU A 108 -10.26 -9.26 -0.87
CA LEU A 108 -11.16 -9.47 -2.01
C LEU A 108 -10.78 -8.57 -3.20
N MET A 109 -10.43 -7.30 -2.98
CA MET A 109 -9.95 -6.42 -4.04
C MET A 109 -8.65 -6.92 -4.69
N LEU A 110 -7.71 -7.45 -3.92
CA LEU A 110 -6.51 -8.09 -4.47
C LEU A 110 -6.84 -9.33 -5.31
N LEU A 111 -7.86 -10.09 -4.91
CA LEU A 111 -8.33 -11.26 -5.64
C LEU A 111 -8.94 -10.87 -6.98
N VAL A 112 -9.74 -9.81 -7.02
CA VAL A 112 -10.27 -9.21 -8.26
C VAL A 112 -9.14 -8.67 -9.14
N LEU A 113 -8.13 -8.03 -8.55
CA LEU A 113 -6.97 -7.52 -9.29
C LEU A 113 -6.10 -8.65 -9.88
N SER A 114 -6.18 -9.86 -9.33
CA SER A 114 -5.47 -11.03 -9.86
C SER A 114 -6.10 -11.56 -11.14
N VAL A 115 -7.40 -11.34 -11.37
CA VAL A 115 -8.12 -11.79 -12.57
C VAL A 115 -7.47 -11.34 -13.89
N PRO A 116 -7.19 -10.04 -14.12
CA PRO A 116 -6.54 -9.59 -15.36
C PRO A 116 -5.16 -10.20 -15.57
N VAL A 117 -4.41 -10.43 -14.48
CA VAL A 117 -3.08 -11.07 -14.56
C VAL A 117 -3.23 -12.52 -15.03
N PHE A 118 -4.22 -13.26 -14.53
CA PHE A 118 -4.49 -14.62 -15.00
C PHE A 118 -4.93 -14.65 -16.47
N THR A 119 -5.75 -13.69 -16.92
CA THR A 119 -6.16 -13.63 -18.33
C THR A 119 -4.98 -13.38 -19.26
N ASP A 120 -4.05 -12.50 -18.87
CA ASP A 120 -2.85 -12.20 -19.66
C ASP A 120 -1.94 -13.44 -19.77
N ILE A 121 -1.77 -14.18 -18.67
CA ILE A 121 -0.99 -15.43 -18.66
C ILE A 121 -1.64 -16.49 -19.56
N LEU A 122 -2.96 -16.68 -19.47
CA LEU A 122 -3.69 -17.64 -20.31
C LEU A 122 -3.61 -17.27 -21.79
N ALA A 123 -3.70 -15.98 -22.14
CA ALA A 123 -3.52 -15.49 -23.50
C ALA A 123 -2.10 -15.78 -24.02
N LEU A 124 -1.07 -15.61 -23.19
CA LEU A 124 0.30 -15.92 -23.55
C LEU A 124 0.50 -17.42 -23.80
N VAL A 125 -0.04 -18.27 -22.92
CA VAL A 125 0.05 -19.73 -23.02
C VAL A 125 -0.69 -20.25 -24.25
N THR A 126 -1.89 -19.75 -24.52
CA THR A 126 -2.67 -20.12 -25.72
C THR A 126 -2.02 -19.62 -27.00
N GLY A 127 -1.39 -18.44 -26.99
CA GLY A 127 -0.59 -17.94 -28.12
C GLY A 127 0.65 -18.78 -28.40
N LEU A 128 1.29 -19.34 -27.36
CA LEU A 128 2.45 -20.22 -27.52
C LEU A 128 2.06 -21.65 -27.93
N LEU A 129 0.92 -22.17 -27.46
CA LEU A 129 0.41 -23.50 -27.81
C LEU A 129 -0.31 -23.53 -29.16
N GLY A 130 -0.95 -22.43 -29.58
CA GLY A 130 -1.66 -22.30 -30.84
C GLY A 130 -0.80 -21.78 -32.00
N GLY A 131 0.52 -22.01 -31.95
CA GLY A 131 1.51 -21.40 -32.85
C GLY A 131 1.07 -21.23 -34.31
N ASN A 132 1.21 -20.00 -34.80
CA ASN A 132 1.17 -19.57 -36.21
C ASN A 132 0.23 -20.36 -37.14
N GLY A 133 -0.92 -19.76 -37.44
CA GLY A 133 -1.29 -19.52 -38.82
C GLY A 133 -0.92 -18.09 -39.19
#